data_AF-A0A3P8UK91-F1
#
_entry.id   AF-A0A3P8UK91-F1
#
_cell.length_a   1.000
_cell.length_b   1.000
_cell.length_c   1.000
_cell.angle_alpha   90.00
_cell.angle_beta   90.00
_cell.angle_gamma   90.00
#
_symmetry.space_group_name_H-M   'P 1'
#
loop_
_entity.id
_entity.type
_entity.pdbx_description
1 polymer ?
#
loop_
_entity_poly.entity_id
_entity_poly.type
_entity_poly.pdbx_seq_one_letter_code
_entity_poly.pdbx_strand_id
1 'polypeptide(L)'
;MPQILFSRTWFHEIWSMIQNVKRPRRLTLNDQWMLMCHKGGNLFSDLSLCYSWKTDYTLQPSLEEVLQDKSCLAAFHTFLQSEFSEENIEFWLACEDFRSTTSTGDLRCKAEEIYREFIQPMASREINVDHHIRENIRKSLEKPNHSCFDEAQKHVYLLMERDSCPRFLLSDAYLCLKCKSKSVWYI
;
A
#
# COMPACT_ATOMS: atom_id res chain seq x y z
N MET A 1 -8.34 13.42 7.80
CA MET A 1 -7.83 12.54 6.73
C MET A 1 -7.51 13.42 5.56
N PRO A 2 -6.35 13.27 4.93
CA PRO A 2 -6.09 13.93 3.67
C PRO A 2 -7.08 13.42 2.62
N GLN A 3 -7.69 14.33 1.88
CA GLN A 3 -8.58 13.99 0.77
C GLN A 3 -7.71 13.89 -0.48
N ILE A 4 -7.14 12.72 -0.71
CA ILE A 4 -6.29 12.50 -1.88
C ILE A 4 -7.20 12.18 -3.05
N LEU A 5 -7.61 13.21 -3.77
CA LEU A 5 -8.44 13.07 -4.97
C LEU A 5 -7.62 12.45 -6.11
N PHE A 6 -7.67 11.13 -6.21
CA PHE A 6 -7.12 10.42 -7.36
C PHE A 6 -8.12 10.40 -8.51
N SER A 7 -7.65 10.62 -9.75
CA SER A 7 -8.49 10.51 -10.93
C SER A 7 -8.86 9.04 -11.21
N ARG A 8 -10.00 8.78 -11.89
CA ARG A 8 -10.35 7.42 -12.38
C ARG A 8 -9.22 6.77 -13.22
N THR A 9 -8.44 7.59 -13.94
CA THR A 9 -7.27 7.12 -14.70
C THR A 9 -6.12 6.69 -13.80
N TRP A 10 -5.90 7.37 -12.68
CA TRP A 10 -4.87 7.01 -11.70
C TRP A 10 -5.16 5.64 -11.09
N PHE A 11 -6.41 5.34 -10.74
CA PHE A 11 -6.80 4.02 -10.23
C PHE A 11 -6.60 2.90 -11.25
N HIS A 12 -6.97 3.11 -12.51
CA HIS A 12 -6.75 2.12 -13.57
C HIS A 12 -5.27 1.82 -13.78
N GLU A 13 -4.42 2.84 -13.73
CA GLU A 13 -2.98 2.69 -13.86
C GLU A 13 -2.37 1.97 -12.65
N ILE A 14 -2.74 2.35 -11.42
CA ILE A 14 -2.29 1.69 -10.19
C ILE A 14 -2.75 0.24 -10.14
N TRP A 15 -4.03 -0.04 -10.44
CA TRP A 15 -4.54 -1.40 -10.45
C TRP A 15 -3.87 -2.23 -11.54
N SER A 16 -3.60 -1.66 -12.71
CA SER A 16 -2.79 -2.31 -13.74
C SER A 16 -1.38 -2.61 -13.25
N MET A 17 -0.74 -1.71 -12.50
CA MET A 17 0.58 -1.96 -11.91
C MET A 17 0.53 -3.08 -10.87
N ILE A 18 -0.43 -3.04 -9.95
CA ILE A 18 -0.62 -4.03 -8.88
C ILE A 18 -0.90 -5.43 -9.46
N GLN A 19 -1.81 -5.54 -10.44
CA GLN A 19 -2.20 -6.81 -11.05
C GLN A 19 -1.11 -7.42 -11.96
N ASN A 20 -0.21 -6.59 -12.49
CA ASN A 20 0.92 -7.05 -13.32
C ASN A 20 2.16 -7.47 -12.51
N VAL A 21 2.18 -7.26 -11.20
CA VAL A 21 3.20 -7.86 -10.32
C VAL A 21 2.92 -9.37 -10.25
N LYS A 22 3.58 -10.14 -11.12
CA LYS A 22 3.56 -11.62 -11.05
C LYS A 22 3.96 -12.05 -9.64
N ARG A 23 3.08 -12.80 -8.95
CA ARG A 23 3.38 -13.47 -7.67
C ARG A 23 4.75 -14.16 -7.78
N PRO A 24 5.82 -13.64 -7.15
CA PRO A 24 7.09 -14.34 -7.18
C PRO A 24 6.93 -15.61 -6.34
N ARG A 25 7.25 -16.79 -6.89
CA ARG A 25 7.48 -17.95 -6.05
C ARG A 25 8.61 -17.59 -5.09
N ARG A 26 8.36 -17.81 -3.80
CA ARG A 26 9.28 -17.63 -2.67
C ARG A 26 10.73 -17.86 -3.09
N LEU A 27 11.49 -16.79 -3.23
CA LEU A 27 12.93 -16.80 -2.96
C LEU A 27 13.03 -16.25 -1.54
N THR A 28 13.69 -16.99 -0.66
CA THR A 28 13.92 -16.50 0.70
C THR A 28 14.84 -15.28 0.63
N LEU A 29 14.80 -14.38 1.62
CA LEU A 29 15.67 -13.20 1.67
C LEU A 29 17.15 -13.58 1.40
N ASN A 30 17.59 -14.72 1.91
CA ASN A 30 18.96 -15.23 1.69
C ASN A 30 19.26 -15.61 0.23
N ASP A 31 18.26 -16.03 -0.54
CA ASP A 31 18.44 -16.43 -1.94
C ASP A 31 18.63 -15.21 -2.86
N GLN A 32 18.00 -14.09 -2.52
CA GLN A 32 18.09 -12.85 -3.30
C GLN A 32 19.41 -12.11 -3.03
N TRP A 33 19.89 -12.13 -1.77
CA TRP A 33 21.21 -11.63 -1.40
C TRP A 33 22.35 -12.44 -2.05
N MET A 34 22.22 -13.76 -2.18
CA MET A 34 23.20 -14.61 -2.87
C MET A 34 23.33 -14.35 -4.38
N LEU A 35 22.22 -14.01 -5.06
CA LEU A 35 22.22 -13.68 -6.50
C LEU A 35 22.86 -12.32 -6.79
N MET A 36 22.77 -11.37 -5.85
CA MET A 36 23.41 -10.05 -5.95
C MET A 36 24.94 -10.13 -5.73
N CYS A 37 25.42 -11.10 -4.94
CA CYS A 37 26.86 -11.28 -4.68
C CYS A 37 27.66 -11.90 -5.84
N HIS A 38 27.02 -12.42 -6.90
CA HIS A 38 27.72 -13.07 -8.02
C HIS A 38 28.02 -12.16 -9.22
N LYS A 39 27.56 -10.90 -9.21
CA LYS A 39 27.96 -9.87 -10.18
C LYS A 39 28.81 -8.82 -9.48
N GLY A 40 30.13 -8.99 -9.54
CA GLY A 40 31.13 -8.20 -8.79
C GLY A 40 31.06 -6.69 -9.03
N GLY A 41 30.24 -6.00 -8.24
CA GLY A 41 30.28 -4.57 -8.00
C GLY A 41 30.71 -4.27 -6.56
N ASN A 42 31.33 -3.11 -6.34
CA ASN A 42 31.95 -2.70 -5.08
C ASN A 42 30.93 -2.63 -3.91
N LEU A 43 30.82 -3.75 -3.19
CA LEU A 43 29.91 -3.96 -2.05
C LEU A 43 30.15 -2.96 -0.88
N PHE A 44 31.36 -2.42 -0.75
CA PHE A 44 31.75 -1.62 0.41
C PHE A 44 31.24 -0.16 0.34
N SER A 45 31.15 0.44 -0.85
CA SER A 45 30.66 1.81 -1.03
C SER A 45 29.13 1.90 -0.97
N ASP A 46 28.44 0.90 -1.51
CA ASP A 46 26.97 0.86 -1.53
C ASP A 46 26.40 0.53 -0.14
N LEU A 47 27.06 -0.34 0.65
CA LEU A 47 26.69 -0.55 2.05
C LEU A 47 26.98 0.68 2.94
N SER A 48 28.04 1.44 2.66
CA SER A 48 28.38 2.65 3.42
C SER A 48 27.40 3.78 3.17
N LEU A 49 26.95 3.95 1.93
CA LEU A 49 25.82 4.84 1.64
C LEU A 49 24.59 4.30 2.39
N CYS A 50 24.38 2.98 2.38
CA CYS A 50 23.22 2.30 3.00
C CYS A 50 23.05 2.49 4.48
N TYR A 51 24.15 2.41 5.19
CA TYR A 51 24.17 2.68 6.62
C TYR A 51 23.92 4.15 6.96
N SER A 52 24.30 5.07 6.07
CA SER A 52 24.14 6.52 6.30
C SER A 52 22.68 6.99 6.23
N TRP A 53 21.85 6.43 5.34
CA TRP A 53 20.43 6.80 5.27
C TRP A 53 19.58 6.17 6.39
N LYS A 54 20.09 5.14 7.08
CA LYS A 54 19.39 4.51 8.22
C LYS A 54 19.34 5.41 9.47
N THR A 55 20.12 6.49 9.53
CA THR A 55 20.26 7.33 10.74
C THR A 55 19.58 8.70 10.66
N ASP A 56 18.96 9.07 9.53
CA ASP A 56 18.21 10.34 9.44
C ASP A 56 16.70 10.10 9.62
N TYR A 57 16.30 9.86 10.88
CA TYR A 57 14.89 9.69 11.29
C TYR A 57 14.06 10.97 11.06
N THR A 58 14.69 12.09 10.74
CA THR A 58 14.09 13.43 10.67
C THR A 58 13.44 13.75 9.32
N LEU A 59 13.62 12.92 8.29
CA LEU A 59 13.14 13.18 6.92
C LEU A 59 12.40 12.00 6.26
N GLN A 60 11.86 11.08 7.05
CA GLN A 60 11.06 9.98 6.53
C GLN A 60 9.71 10.50 6.01
N PRO A 61 9.31 10.16 4.76
CA PRO A 61 8.02 10.60 4.25
C PRO A 61 6.88 10.00 5.06
N SER A 62 5.82 10.77 5.20
CA SER A 62 4.54 10.31 5.73
C SER A 62 3.92 9.23 4.84
N LEU A 63 3.01 8.43 5.40
CA LEU A 63 2.24 7.48 4.60
C LEU A 63 1.48 8.20 3.48
N GLU A 64 0.94 9.39 3.72
CA GLU A 64 0.30 10.22 2.69
C GLU A 64 1.22 10.45 1.48
N GLU A 65 2.47 10.85 1.69
CA GLU A 65 3.44 11.07 0.61
C GLU A 65 3.77 9.77 -0.13
N VAL A 66 3.84 8.65 0.58
CA VAL A 66 4.03 7.31 -0.01
C VAL A 66 2.85 6.93 -0.92
N LEU A 67 1.62 7.25 -0.50
CA LEU A 67 0.40 6.93 -1.26
C LEU A 67 0.18 7.85 -2.47
N GLN A 68 0.69 9.08 -2.43
CA GLN A 68 0.60 10.03 -3.55
C GLN A 68 1.56 9.69 -4.70
N ASP A 69 2.76 9.18 -4.40
CA ASP A 69 3.74 8.77 -5.40
C ASP A 69 3.43 7.34 -5.90
N LYS A 70 3.13 7.21 -7.20
CA LYS A 70 2.76 5.92 -7.82
C LYS A 70 3.83 4.83 -7.67
N SER A 71 5.11 5.21 -7.72
CA SER A 71 6.20 4.26 -7.62
C SER A 71 6.41 3.82 -6.17
N CYS A 72 6.29 4.75 -5.22
CA CYS A 72 6.29 4.45 -3.79
C CYS A 72 5.10 3.57 -3.42
N LEU A 73 3.90 3.87 -3.90
CA LEU A 73 2.69 3.08 -3.67
C LEU A 73 2.85 1.65 -4.21
N ALA A 74 3.35 1.47 -5.44
CA ALA A 74 3.58 0.14 -6.01
C ALA A 74 4.63 -0.66 -5.21
N ALA A 75 5.70 0.01 -4.75
CA ALA A 75 6.70 -0.62 -3.90
C ALA A 75 6.13 -0.96 -2.51
N PHE A 76 5.31 -0.09 -1.93
CA PHE A 76 4.65 -0.30 -0.65
C PHE A 76 3.67 -1.46 -0.70
N HIS A 77 2.86 -1.54 -1.77
CA HIS A 77 1.98 -2.68 -2.02
C HIS A 77 2.76 -3.99 -2.10
N THR A 78 3.85 -4.03 -2.87
CA THR A 78 4.73 -5.22 -2.97
C THR A 78 5.35 -5.59 -1.63
N PHE A 79 5.72 -4.60 -0.81
CA PHE A 79 6.22 -4.81 0.54
C PHE A 79 5.14 -5.44 1.44
N LEU A 80 3.91 -4.90 1.43
CA LEU A 80 2.79 -5.46 2.19
C LEU A 80 2.45 -6.90 1.74
N GLN A 81 2.55 -7.22 0.45
CA GLN A 81 2.40 -8.59 -0.06
C GLN A 81 3.46 -9.54 0.51
N SER A 82 4.70 -9.07 0.67
CA SER A 82 5.77 -9.88 1.27
C SER A 82 5.53 -10.20 2.75
N GLU A 83 4.69 -9.40 3.40
CA GLU A 83 4.32 -9.51 4.80
C GLU A 83 2.90 -10.05 5.02
N PHE A 84 2.20 -10.41 3.93
CA PHE A 84 0.83 -10.92 3.95
C PHE A 84 -0.16 -9.94 4.61
N SER A 85 -0.01 -8.65 4.30
CA SER A 85 -0.85 -7.57 4.82
C SER A 85 -1.33 -6.61 3.71
N GLU A 86 -1.33 -7.07 2.45
CA GLU A 86 -1.71 -6.26 1.27
C GLU A 86 -3.19 -5.88 1.24
N GLU A 87 -4.05 -6.61 1.94
CA GLU A 87 -5.48 -6.32 2.05
C GLU A 87 -5.73 -4.92 2.63
N ASN A 88 -4.85 -4.42 3.49
CA ASN A 88 -4.98 -3.10 4.12
C ASN A 88 -4.91 -1.97 3.09
N ILE A 89 -3.90 -2.01 2.21
CA ILE A 89 -3.76 -0.95 1.19
C ILE A 89 -4.83 -1.09 0.11
N GLU A 90 -5.21 -2.32 -0.26
CA GLU A 90 -6.23 -2.54 -1.27
C GLU A 90 -7.62 -2.13 -0.79
N PHE A 91 -7.96 -2.39 0.46
CA PHE A 91 -9.16 -1.84 1.09
C PHE A 91 -9.14 -0.31 1.10
N TRP A 92 -8.01 0.30 1.49
CA TRP A 92 -7.90 1.75 1.52
C TRP A 92 -8.11 2.39 0.15
N LEU A 93 -7.54 1.80 -0.90
CA LEU A 93 -7.73 2.23 -2.30
C LEU A 93 -9.17 2.02 -2.78
N ALA A 94 -9.80 0.89 -2.42
CA ALA A 94 -11.19 0.62 -2.76
C ALA A 94 -12.14 1.66 -2.13
N CYS A 95 -11.84 2.13 -0.91
CA CYS A 95 -12.60 3.20 -0.26
C CYS A 95 -12.46 4.55 -0.99
N GLU A 96 -11.28 4.90 -1.49
CA GLU A 96 -11.11 6.14 -2.28
C GLU A 96 -11.86 6.07 -3.61
N ASP A 97 -11.82 4.93 -4.31
CA ASP A 97 -12.59 4.72 -5.53
C ASP A 97 -14.11 4.76 -5.27
N PHE A 98 -14.57 4.13 -4.19
CA PHE A 98 -15.96 4.21 -3.73
C PHE A 98 -16.40 5.67 -3.49
N ARG A 99 -15.57 6.45 -2.80
CA ARG A 99 -15.84 7.87 -2.52
C ARG A 99 -16.01 8.69 -3.80
N SER A 100 -15.24 8.38 -4.85
CA SER A 100 -15.30 9.04 -6.15
C SER A 100 -16.50 8.64 -7.04
N THR A 101 -17.28 7.63 -6.64
CA THR A 101 -18.35 7.05 -7.46
C THR A 101 -19.61 7.92 -7.49
N THR A 102 -19.92 8.56 -8.62
CA THR A 102 -21.07 9.49 -8.73
C THR A 102 -22.42 8.81 -8.96
N SER A 103 -22.43 7.60 -9.53
CA SER A 103 -23.66 6.87 -9.88
C SER A 103 -24.21 6.12 -8.66
N THR A 104 -25.46 6.38 -8.27
CA THR A 104 -26.11 5.73 -7.12
C THR A 104 -26.23 4.21 -7.27
N GLY A 105 -26.45 3.71 -8.49
CA GLY A 105 -26.50 2.28 -8.76
C GLY A 105 -25.15 1.61 -8.53
N ASP A 106 -24.09 2.22 -9.06
CA ASP A 106 -22.72 1.74 -8.91
C ASP A 106 -22.23 1.87 -7.46
N LEU A 107 -22.67 2.91 -6.74
CA LEU A 107 -22.34 3.13 -5.34
C LEU A 107 -22.80 1.95 -4.49
N ARG A 108 -24.05 1.50 -4.66
CA ARG A 108 -24.57 0.36 -3.90
C ARG A 108 -23.81 -0.93 -4.22
N CYS A 109 -23.60 -1.23 -5.51
CA CYS A 109 -22.87 -2.42 -5.92
C CYS A 109 -21.44 -2.45 -5.33
N LYS A 110 -20.70 -1.33 -5.45
CA LYS A 110 -19.36 -1.21 -4.87
C LYS A 110 -19.35 -1.34 -3.35
N ALA A 111 -20.33 -0.76 -2.66
CA ALA A 111 -20.42 -0.91 -1.20
C ALA A 111 -20.60 -2.38 -0.79
N GLU A 112 -21.45 -3.12 -1.49
CA GLU A 112 -21.67 -4.56 -1.24
C GLU A 112 -20.41 -5.40 -1.58
N GLU A 113 -19.70 -5.06 -2.65
CA GLU A 113 -18.43 -5.71 -3.05
C GLU A 113 -17.34 -5.50 -1.99
N ILE A 114 -17.08 -4.24 -1.60
CA ILE A 114 -16.08 -3.89 -0.58
C ILE A 114 -16.40 -4.58 0.74
N TYR A 115 -17.68 -4.61 1.13
CA TYR A 115 -18.08 -5.30 2.36
C TYR A 115 -17.78 -6.79 2.31
N ARG A 116 -18.13 -7.47 1.22
CA ARG A 116 -17.92 -8.93 1.06
C ARG A 116 -16.45 -9.31 1.02
N GLU A 117 -15.61 -8.49 0.40
CA GLU A 117 -14.20 -8.79 0.22
C GLU A 117 -13.36 -8.50 1.47
N PHE A 118 -13.63 -7.38 2.15
CA PHE A 118 -12.75 -6.87 3.22
C PHE A 118 -13.38 -6.83 4.63
N ILE A 119 -14.71 -6.73 4.75
CA ILE A 119 -15.36 -6.44 6.05
C ILE A 119 -16.13 -7.64 6.62
N GLN A 120 -16.70 -8.46 5.75
CA GLN A 120 -17.51 -9.60 6.14
C GLN A 120 -16.67 -10.58 6.98
N PRO A 121 -17.20 -11.11 8.10
CA PRO A 121 -16.50 -12.14 8.85
C PRO A 121 -16.14 -13.33 7.95
N MET A 122 -14.90 -13.81 8.05
CA MET A 122 -14.35 -14.90 7.26
C MET A 122 -14.16 -14.57 5.76
N ALA A 123 -14.18 -13.29 5.40
CA ALA A 123 -13.76 -12.90 4.06
C ALA A 123 -12.29 -13.31 3.83
N SER A 124 -11.95 -13.71 2.61
CA SER A 124 -10.59 -14.15 2.27
C SER A 124 -9.54 -13.05 2.46
N ARG A 125 -9.97 -11.79 2.52
CA ARG A 125 -9.14 -10.59 2.65
C ARG A 125 -9.64 -9.68 3.77
N GLU A 126 -10.19 -10.28 4.82
CA GLU A 126 -10.74 -9.57 5.97
C GLU A 126 -9.70 -8.64 6.61
N ILE A 127 -9.99 -7.35 6.68
CA ILE A 127 -9.14 -6.37 7.37
C ILE A 127 -9.32 -6.47 8.89
N ASN A 128 -8.26 -6.18 9.63
CA ASN A 128 -8.31 -6.13 11.08
C ASN A 128 -9.00 -4.84 11.55
N VAL A 129 -10.31 -4.91 11.82
CA VAL A 129 -11.11 -3.79 12.35
C VAL A 129 -12.01 -4.25 13.49
N ASP A 130 -12.25 -3.34 14.44
CA ASP A 130 -13.10 -3.59 15.60
C ASP A 130 -14.53 -3.96 15.21
N HIS A 131 -15.16 -4.81 16.04
CA HIS A 131 -16.54 -5.25 15.83
C HIS A 131 -17.53 -4.08 15.68
N HIS A 132 -17.33 -2.98 16.41
CA HIS A 132 -18.20 -1.81 16.31
C HIS A 132 -18.16 -1.18 14.92
N ILE A 133 -16.97 -1.01 14.35
CA ILE A 133 -16.77 -0.43 13.01
C ILE A 133 -17.47 -1.31 11.97
N ARG A 134 -17.29 -2.63 12.07
CA ARG A 134 -17.93 -3.62 11.20
C ARG A 134 -19.46 -3.52 11.22
N GLU A 135 -20.04 -3.43 12.41
CA GLU A 135 -21.48 -3.31 12.58
C GLU A 135 -22.02 -1.97 12.07
N ASN A 136 -21.27 -0.88 12.24
CA ASN A 136 -21.62 0.44 11.69
C ASN A 136 -21.65 0.41 10.16
N ILE A 137 -20.66 -0.22 9.52
CA ILE A 137 -20.63 -0.42 8.07
C ILE A 137 -21.84 -1.25 7.63
N ARG A 138 -22.10 -2.39 8.29
CA ARG A 138 -23.21 -3.29 7.97
C ARG A 138 -24.55 -2.54 7.95
N LYS A 139 -24.82 -1.68 8.94
CA LYS A 139 -26.03 -0.84 8.98
C LYS A 139 -26.05 0.20 7.86
N SER A 140 -24.89 0.79 7.57
CA SER A 140 -24.78 1.81 6.52
C SER A 140 -25.00 1.25 5.11
N LEU A 141 -24.88 -0.06 4.91
CA LEU A 141 -25.20 -0.72 3.63
C LEU A 141 -26.69 -0.74 3.28
N GLU A 142 -27.60 -0.55 4.25
CA GLU A 142 -29.03 -0.43 3.98
C GLU A 142 -29.33 0.82 3.14
N LYS A 143 -28.57 1.90 3.37
CA LYS A 143 -28.62 3.15 2.60
C LYS A 143 -27.20 3.68 2.37
N PRO A 144 -26.49 3.14 1.35
CA PRO A 144 -25.12 3.50 1.08
C PRO A 144 -24.95 5.00 0.81
N ASN A 145 -23.90 5.57 1.37
CA ASN A 145 -23.47 6.95 1.15
C ASN A 145 -21.94 6.98 1.10
N HIS A 146 -21.36 8.09 0.64
CA HIS A 146 -19.91 8.21 0.45
C HIS A 146 -19.07 8.12 1.75
N SER A 147 -19.71 8.17 2.92
CA SER A 147 -19.05 8.05 4.23
C SER A 147 -19.16 6.66 4.86
N CYS A 148 -19.74 5.67 4.16
CA CYS A 148 -19.94 4.31 4.68
C CYS A 148 -18.67 3.67 5.26
N PHE A 149 -17.50 3.96 4.68
CA PHE A 149 -16.24 3.32 5.06
C PHE A 149 -15.25 4.27 5.74
N ASP A 150 -15.63 5.52 6.05
CA ASP A 150 -14.69 6.54 6.56
C ASP A 150 -14.00 6.11 7.86
N GLU A 151 -14.75 5.52 8.77
CA GLU A 151 -14.24 5.05 10.05
C GLU A 151 -13.24 3.90 9.87
N ALA A 152 -13.58 2.89 9.06
CA ALA A 152 -12.69 1.77 8.76
C ALA A 152 -11.46 2.20 7.96
N GLN A 153 -11.63 3.03 6.94
CA GLN A 153 -10.52 3.53 6.13
C GLN A 153 -9.53 4.32 7.00
N LYS A 154 -10.03 5.13 7.93
CA LYS A 154 -9.18 5.82 8.90
C LYS A 154 -8.45 4.85 9.82
N HIS A 155 -9.12 3.81 10.31
CA HIS A 155 -8.51 2.78 11.12
C HIS A 155 -7.36 2.09 10.38
N VAL A 156 -7.59 1.63 9.16
CA VAL A 156 -6.59 0.92 8.34
C VAL A 156 -5.43 1.83 7.94
N TYR A 157 -5.70 3.10 7.62
CA TYR A 157 -4.64 4.07 7.36
C TYR A 157 -3.70 4.21 8.58
N LEU A 158 -4.25 4.38 9.78
CA LEU A 158 -3.47 4.51 11.01
C LEU A 158 -2.73 3.21 11.36
N LEU A 159 -3.32 2.05 11.05
CA LEU A 159 -2.67 0.75 11.20
C LEU A 159 -1.42 0.67 10.32
N MET A 160 -1.55 0.97 9.03
CA MET A 160 -0.42 0.98 8.10
C MET A 160 0.62 2.05 8.46
N GLU A 161 0.18 3.24 8.88
CA GLU A 161 1.07 4.35 9.25
C GLU A 161 1.94 4.03 10.46
N ARG A 162 1.40 3.28 11.44
CA ARG A 162 2.10 2.97 12.68
C ARG A 162 2.93 1.70 12.62
N ASP A 163 2.55 0.73 11.80
CA ASP A 163 3.22 -0.56 11.73
C ASP A 163 3.99 -0.77 10.42
N SER A 164 3.30 -0.88 9.29
CA SER A 164 3.93 -1.27 8.03
C SER A 164 4.77 -0.15 7.40
N CYS A 165 4.36 1.11 7.52
CA CYS A 165 5.02 2.25 6.87
C CYS A 165 6.45 2.47 7.40
N PRO A 166 6.71 2.54 8.72
CA PRO A 166 8.07 2.68 9.23
C PRO A 166 8.99 1.54 8.78
N ARG A 167 8.45 0.31 8.72
CA ARG A 167 9.20 -0.88 8.27
C ARG A 167 9.47 -0.83 6.76
N PHE A 168 8.51 -0.37 5.95
CA PHE A 168 8.69 -0.13 4.52
C PHE A 168 9.78 0.89 4.23
N LEU A 169 9.80 2.02 4.94
CA LEU A 169 10.80 3.08 4.73
C LEU A 169 12.23 2.66 5.08
N LEU A 170 12.37 1.62 5.91
CA LEU A 170 13.64 0.98 6.24
C LEU A 170 13.95 -0.25 5.37
N SER A 171 13.00 -0.69 4.54
CA SER A 171 13.14 -1.88 3.71
C SER A 171 13.98 -1.61 2.45
N ASP A 172 14.61 -2.67 1.94
CA ASP A 172 15.35 -2.61 0.68
C ASP A 172 14.46 -2.16 -0.50
N ALA A 173 13.14 -2.43 -0.44
CA ALA A 173 12.20 -2.02 -1.49
C ALA A 173 12.16 -0.50 -1.67
N TYR A 174 12.08 0.26 -0.57
CA TYR A 174 12.08 1.72 -0.61
C TYR A 174 13.48 2.29 -0.91
N LEU A 175 14.53 1.69 -0.34
CA LEU A 175 15.90 2.16 -0.54
C LEU A 175 16.36 1.96 -1.99
N CYS A 176 16.07 0.81 -2.59
CA CYS A 176 16.33 0.57 -4.01
C CYS A 176 15.56 1.54 -4.91
N LEU A 177 14.33 1.91 -4.56
CA LEU A 177 13.55 2.91 -5.31
C LEU A 177 14.26 4.27 -5.30
N LYS A 178 14.75 4.72 -4.13
CA LYS A 178 15.50 5.98 -4.01
C LYS A 178 16.86 5.95 -4.70
N CYS A 179 17.57 4.82 -4.69
CA CYS A 179 18.84 4.66 -5.39
C CYS A 179 18.66 4.73 -6.92
N LYS A 180 17.61 4.12 -7.48
CA LYS A 180 17.31 4.17 -8.93
C LYS A 180 17.07 5.61 -9.43
N SER A 181 16.52 6.49 -8.60
CA SER A 181 16.29 7.89 -8.94
C SER A 181 17.58 8.74 -9.01
N LYS A 182 18.70 8.27 -8.45
CA LYS A 182 19.96 9.03 -8.41
C LYS A 182 20.96 8.65 -9.52
N SER A 183 20.67 7.60 -10.31
CA SER A 183 21.54 7.12 -11.39
C SER A 183 21.52 7.95 -12.69
N VAL A 184 20.87 9.12 -12.72
CA VAL A 184 20.77 9.97 -13.92
C VAL A 184 21.57 11.27 -13.74
N TRP A 185 22.87 11.22 -13.43
CA TRP A 185 23.79 12.35 -13.65
C TRP A 185 25.24 11.86 -13.62
N TYR A 186 25.74 11.35 -14.76
CA TYR A 186 27.15 11.46 -15.18
C TYR A 186 27.22 11.17 -16.68
N ILE A 187 26.93 12.18 -17.50
CA ILE A 187 27.42 12.32 -18.87
C ILE A 187 28.00 13.73 -18.97
#